data_AF-A0A4Q3S9K7-F1
#
_entry.id   AF-A0A4Q3S9K7-F1
#
_cell.length_a   1.000
_cell.length_b   1.000
_cell.length_c   1.000
_cell.angle_alpha   90.00
_cell.angle_beta   90.00
_cell.angle_gamma   90.00
#
_symmetry.space_group_name_H-M   'P 1'
#
loop_
_entity.id
_entity.type
_entity.pdbx_description
1 polymer ?
#
loop_
_entity_poly.entity_id
_entity_poly.type
_entity_poly.pdbx_seq_one_letter_code
_entity_poly.pdbx_strand_id
1 'polypeptide(L)' 'MTNKIAGLHHITAIAGDAKRNHKFYTEVMGLRLVKKTVNFDDPGTYHFYYGNESGTPGTILTFFPWEGIRQGRAG' A
#
# COMPACT_ATOMS: atom_id res chain seq x y z
N MET A 1 5.95 1.00 30.93
CA MET A 1 5.94 0.86 29.45
C MET A 1 6.93 1.85 28.89
N THR A 2 7.92 1.39 28.12
CA THR A 2 8.87 2.27 27.43
C THR A 2 8.16 2.95 26.26
N ASN A 3 7.99 4.27 26.33
CA ASN A 3 7.31 5.06 25.31
C ASN A 3 8.28 5.41 24.16
N LYS A 4 8.77 4.38 23.46
CA LYS A 4 9.69 4.52 22.33
C LYS A 4 9.01 4.04 21.05
N ILE A 5 9.19 4.80 19.97
CA ILE A 5 8.75 4.40 18.63
C ILE A 5 9.51 3.14 18.24
N ALA A 6 8.79 2.04 18.00
CA ALA A 6 9.40 0.74 17.72
C ALA A 6 10.00 0.64 16.30
N GLY A 7 9.56 1.49 15.37
CA GLY A 7 10.03 1.51 13.99
C GLY A 7 8.92 1.92 13.02
N LEU A 8 9.14 1.65 11.73
CA LEU A 8 8.12 1.81 10.70
C LEU A 8 6.97 0.83 10.95
N HIS A 9 5.74 1.32 10.79
CA HIS A 9 4.55 0.47 10.87
C HIS A 9 4.05 0.11 9.47
N HIS A 10 3.84 1.11 8.62
CA HIS A 10 3.56 0.96 7.19
C HIS A 10 3.96 2.24 6.44
N ILE A 11 4.04 2.16 5.12
CA ILE A 11 4.13 3.33 4.23
C ILE A 11 2.92 3.32 3.30
N THR A 12 2.33 4.49 3.06
CA THR A 12 1.20 4.67 2.15
C THR A 12 1.63 5.55 0.98
N ALA A 13 1.30 5.14 -0.24
CA ALA A 13 1.59 5.89 -1.45
C ALA A 13 0.37 5.91 -2.39
N ILE A 14 0.39 6.82 -3.36
CA ILE A 14 -0.59 6.87 -4.43
C ILE A 14 -0.04 6.09 -5.62
N ALA A 15 -0.88 5.27 -6.25
CA ALA A 15 -0.55 4.53 -7.47
C ALA A 15 -1.47 4.94 -8.62
N GLY A 16 -1.08 4.59 -9.85
CA GLY A 16 -1.95 4.67 -11.02
C GLY A 16 -2.91 3.47 -11.10
N ASP A 17 -2.91 2.79 -12.24
CA ASP A 17 -3.74 1.59 -12.48
C ASP A 17 -3.62 0.53 -11.37
N ALA A 18 -4.78 0.12 -10.86
CA ALA A 18 -4.92 -0.83 -9.77
C ALA A 18 -4.39 -2.22 -10.15
N LYS A 19 -4.62 -2.68 -11.39
CA LYS A 19 -4.20 -4.02 -11.83
C LYS A 19 -2.68 -4.11 -11.95
N ARG A 20 -2.05 -3.10 -12.54
CA ARG A 20 -0.60 -2.98 -12.65
C ARG A 20 0.06 -2.87 -11.28
N ASN A 21 -0.52 -2.09 -10.36
CA ASN A 21 -0.05 -2.01 -8.98
C ASN A 21 -0.09 -3.39 -8.31
N HIS A 22 -1.25 -4.07 -8.38
CA HIS A 22 -1.40 -5.41 -7.82
C HIS A 22 -0.40 -6.39 -8.39
N LYS A 23 -0.32 -6.51 -9.72
CA LYS A 23 0.62 -7.39 -10.40
C LYS A 23 2.07 -7.14 -9.97
N PHE A 24 2.48 -5.88 -9.89
CA PHE A 24 3.86 -5.56 -9.50
C PHE A 24 4.14 -6.02 -8.06
N TYR A 25 3.29 -5.67 -7.11
CA TYR A 25 3.55 -5.99 -5.71
C TYR A 25 3.36 -7.47 -5.37
N THR A 26 2.50 -8.21 -6.08
CA THR A 26 2.31 -9.65 -5.83
C THR A 26 3.21 -10.54 -6.68
N GLU A 27 3.36 -10.28 -7.98
CA GLU A 27 4.07 -11.19 -8.88
C GLU A 27 5.55 -10.83 -9.04
N VAL A 28 5.90 -9.53 -9.00
CA VAL A 28 7.31 -9.10 -9.15
C VAL A 28 8.00 -9.03 -7.80
N MET A 29 7.36 -8.40 -6.82
CA MET A 29 7.92 -8.24 -5.46
C MET A 29 7.60 -9.42 -4.53
N GLY A 30 6.66 -10.29 -4.90
CA GLY A 30 6.31 -11.47 -4.10
C GLY A 30 5.56 -11.17 -2.80
N LEU A 31 4.98 -9.97 -2.63
CA LEU A 31 4.24 -9.61 -1.42
C LEU A 31 2.84 -10.21 -1.44
N ARG A 32 2.29 -10.48 -0.25
CA ARG A 32 0.90 -10.92 -0.11
C ARG A 32 -0.02 -9.71 -0.10
N LEU A 33 -1.10 -9.71 -0.88
CA LEU A 33 -2.23 -8.81 -0.69
C LEU A 33 -2.96 -9.22 0.61
N VAL A 34 -2.62 -8.59 1.72
CA VAL A 34 -3.15 -8.93 3.05
C VAL A 34 -4.53 -8.33 3.30
N LYS A 35 -4.86 -7.22 2.62
CA LYS A 35 -6.19 -6.61 2.69
C LYS A 35 -6.50 -5.83 1.40
N LYS A 36 -7.74 -5.99 0.94
CA LYS A 36 -8.37 -5.12 -0.06
C LYS A 36 -9.58 -4.46 0.58
N THR A 37 -9.59 -3.14 0.61
CA THR A 37 -10.72 -2.37 1.17
C THR A 37 -10.90 -1.08 0.35
N VAL A 38 -11.67 -0.13 0.87
CA VAL A 38 -11.85 1.20 0.30
C VAL A 38 -11.19 2.25 1.18
N ASN A 39 -10.82 3.38 0.59
CA ASN A 39 -10.35 4.53 1.35
C ASN A 39 -11.50 5.03 2.23
N PHE A 40 -11.23 5.24 3.52
CA PHE A 40 -12.23 5.64 4.50
C PHE A 40 -12.70 7.10 4.30
N ASP A 41 -11.85 7.93 3.68
CA ASP A 41 -12.18 9.32 3.34
C ASP A 41 -12.84 9.44 1.95
N ASP A 42 -12.59 8.48 1.06
CA ASP A 42 -13.16 8.41 -0.29
C ASP A 42 -13.51 6.94 -0.67
N PRO A 43 -14.74 6.48 -0.35
CA PRO A 43 -15.14 5.09 -0.56
C PRO A 43 -15.14 4.63 -2.03
N GLY A 44 -15.07 5.56 -2.99
CA GLY A 44 -14.93 5.24 -4.42
C GLY A 44 -13.54 4.71 -4.78
N THR A 45 -12.56 4.92 -3.91
CA THR A 45 -11.16 4.56 -4.11
C THR A 45 -10.80 3.28 -3.38
N TYR A 46 -10.08 2.37 -4.04
CA TYR A 46 -9.52 1.19 -3.36
C TYR A 46 -8.38 1.55 -2.42
N HIS A 47 -8.20 0.74 -1.38
CA HIS A 47 -7.03 0.76 -0.52
C HIS A 47 -6.44 -0.64 -0.43
N PHE A 48 -5.29 -0.83 -1.08
CA PHE A 48 -4.57 -2.11 -1.09
C PHE A 48 -3.53 -2.13 0.01
N TYR A 49 -3.41 -3.28 0.69
CA TYR A 49 -2.39 -3.55 1.68
C TYR A 49 -1.57 -4.75 1.24
N TYR A 50 -0.29 -4.54 1.00
CA TYR A 50 0.69 -5.58 0.70
C TYR A 50 1.63 -5.75 1.89
N GLY A 51 2.05 -6.97 2.18
CA GLY A 51 3.03 -7.24 3.23
C GLY A 51 3.57 -8.66 3.18
N ASN A 52 4.20 -9.09 4.27
CA ASN A 52 4.53 -10.50 4.44
C ASN A 52 3.27 -11.36 4.66
N GLU A 53 3.45 -12.65 4.94
CA GLU A 53 2.36 -13.62 5.06
C GLU A 53 1.24 -13.19 6.03
N SER A 54 1.61 -12.52 7.12
CA SER A 54 0.69 -12.12 8.20
C SER A 54 0.43 -10.61 8.25
N GLY A 55 1.05 -9.81 7.37
CA GLY A 55 0.97 -8.35 7.40
C GLY A 55 1.54 -7.73 8.67
N THR A 56 2.72 -8.16 9.12
CA THR A 56 3.32 -7.64 10.37
C THR A 56 3.78 -6.18 10.23
N PRO A 57 3.74 -5.37 11.30
CA PRO A 57 4.29 -4.00 11.30
C PRO A 57 5.70 -3.94 10.73
N GLY A 58 5.99 -2.91 9.94
CA GLY A 58 7.27 -2.71 9.27
C GLY A 58 7.39 -3.40 7.91
N THR A 59 6.43 -4.27 7.55
CA THR A 59 6.40 -4.94 6.24
C THR A 59 5.35 -4.39 5.29
N ILE A 60 4.44 -3.56 5.80
CA ILE A 60 3.24 -3.16 5.07
C ILE A 60 3.53 -1.99 4.13
N LEU A 61 3.16 -2.16 2.87
CA LEU A 61 2.99 -1.09 1.89
C LEU A 61 1.52 -0.97 1.53
N THR A 62 0.98 0.26 1.52
CA THR A 62 -0.40 0.50 1.12
C THR A 62 -0.52 1.48 -0.04
N PHE A 63 -1.54 1.27 -0.86
CA PHE A 63 -1.75 2.08 -2.06
C PHE A 63 -3.19 2.51 -2.24
N PHE A 64 -3.36 3.77 -2.64
CA PHE A 64 -4.57 4.29 -3.26
C PHE A 64 -4.34 4.34 -4.78
N PRO A 65 -4.91 3.41 -5.58
CA PRO A 65 -4.76 3.41 -7.02
C PRO A 65 -5.75 4.38 -7.65
N TRP A 66 -5.28 5.59 -7.97
CA TRP A 66 -6.05 6.62 -8.67
C TRP A 66 -5.65 6.65 -10.13
N GLU A 67 -6.60 6.38 -11.02
CA GLU A 67 -6.37 6.48 -12.46
C GLU A 67 -6.34 7.94 -12.92
N GLY A 68 -5.54 8.25 -13.94
CA GLY A 68 -5.50 9.58 -14.55
C GLY A 68 -4.76 10.66 -13.76
N ILE A 69 -4.12 10.32 -12.62
CA ILE A 69 -3.34 11.28 -11.85
C ILE A 69 -1.99 11.60 -12.49
N ARG A 70 -1.47 12.81 -12.23
CA ARG A 70 -0.16 13.22 -12.73
C ARG A 70 0.95 12.36 -12.13
N GLN A 71 1.86 11.90 -13.00
CA GLN A 71 3.05 11.17 -12.56
C GLN A 71 3.91 12.02 -11.61
N GLY A 72 4.39 11.39 -10.53
CA GLY A 72 5.36 11.99 -9.63
C GLY A 72 6.71 12.25 -10.30
N ARG A 73 7.51 13.15 -9.73
CA ARG A 73 8.89 13.42 -10.13
C ARG A 73 9.81 13.19 -8.94
N ALA A 74 11.07 12.84 -9.20
CA ALA A 74 12.11 12.91 -8.19
C ALA A 74 12.21 14.36 -7.67
N GLY A 75 12.42 14.49 -6.36
CA GLY A 75 12.63 15.78 -5.69
C GLY A 75 13.97 16.38 -6.00
#